data_AF-A0AAU3PUP7-F1
#
_entry.id   AF-A0AAU3PUP7-F1
#
_cell.length_a   1.000
_cell.length_b   1.000
_cell.length_c   1.000
_cell.angle_alpha   90.00
_cell.angle_beta   90.00
_cell.angle_gamma   90.00
#
_symmetry.space_group_name_H-M   'P 1'
#
loop_
_entity.id
_entity.type
_entity.pdbx_description
1 polymer ?
#
loop_
_entity_poly.entity_id
_entity_poly.type
_entity_poly.pdbx_seq_one_letter_code
_entity_poly.pdbx_strand_id
1 'polypeptide(L)'
;MSEDGHVLAEVVASWPVPPDAEEAGRIRSNILVAIEQGFDDPQLVADLAVGPLVVALGELEVGLADARRRIAELERALAERDR
;
A
#
# COMPACT_ATOMS: atom_id res chain seq x y z
N MET A 1 -18.84 16.11 9.99
CA MET A 1 -17.42 16.24 9.60
C MET A 1 -17.00 17.67 9.87
N SER A 2 -15.87 17.86 10.54
CA SER A 2 -15.33 19.18 10.87
C SER A 2 -14.70 19.83 9.63
N GLU A 3 -14.45 21.14 9.67
CA GLU A 3 -13.74 21.85 8.58
C GLU A 3 -12.33 21.27 8.36
N ASP A 4 -11.64 20.94 9.44
CA ASP A 4 -10.32 20.28 9.41
C ASP A 4 -10.36 18.89 8.76
N GLY A 5 -11.44 18.11 9.00
CA GLY A 5 -11.63 16.81 8.38
C GLY A 5 -11.86 16.87 6.87
N HIS A 6 -12.49 17.94 6.38
CA HIS A 6 -12.62 18.18 4.94
C HIS A 6 -11.26 18.43 4.28
N VAL A 7 -10.43 19.29 4.89
CA VAL A 7 -9.08 19.61 4.38
C VAL A 7 -8.21 18.34 4.38
N LEU A 8 -8.27 17.55 5.46
CA LEU A 8 -7.51 16.31 5.55
C LEU A 8 -7.93 15.27 4.51
N ALA A 9 -9.24 15.11 4.28
CA ALA A 9 -9.76 14.22 3.24
C ALA A 9 -9.29 14.65 1.84
N GLU A 10 -9.28 15.95 1.52
CA GLU A 10 -8.77 16.46 0.25
C GLU A 10 -7.29 16.14 0.06
N VAL A 11 -6.47 16.33 1.11
CA VAL A 11 -5.05 15.99 1.10
C VAL A 11 -4.86 14.50 0.80
N VAL A 12 -5.55 13.62 1.53
CA VAL A 12 -5.46 12.15 1.32
C VAL A 12 -5.94 11.76 -0.07
N ALA A 13 -7.03 12.35 -0.56
CA ALA A 13 -7.56 12.07 -1.90
C ALA A 13 -6.57 12.46 -3.01
N SER A 14 -5.79 13.52 -2.81
CA SER A 14 -4.79 14.02 -3.76
C SER A 14 -3.52 13.15 -3.85
N TRP A 15 -3.32 12.18 -2.95
CA TRP A 15 -2.13 11.35 -2.97
C TRP A 15 -2.01 10.57 -4.29
N PRO A 16 -0.85 10.65 -4.98
CA PRO A 16 -0.64 9.93 -6.22
C PRO A 16 -0.53 8.43 -5.92
N VAL A 17 -1.51 7.67 -6.41
CA VAL A 17 -1.50 6.21 -6.37
C VAL A 17 -1.38 5.71 -7.81
N PRO A 18 -0.32 4.97 -8.18
CA PRO A 18 -0.18 4.45 -9.52
C PRO A 18 -1.40 3.61 -9.94
N PRO A 19 -1.77 3.61 -11.24
CA PRO A 19 -2.69 2.60 -11.74
C PRO A 19 -2.09 1.21 -11.43
N ASP A 20 -2.93 0.29 -10.99
CA ASP A 20 -2.60 -1.08 -10.58
C ASP A 20 -1.94 -1.27 -9.20
N ALA A 21 -1.71 -0.19 -8.44
CA ALA A 21 -1.28 -0.30 -7.03
C ALA A 21 -2.48 -0.59 -6.11
N GLU A 22 -3.09 -1.77 -6.25
CA GLU A 22 -4.36 -2.14 -5.58
C GLU A 22 -4.32 -1.92 -4.06
N GLU A 23 -3.29 -2.39 -3.37
CA GLU A 23 -3.18 -2.24 -1.92
C GLU A 23 -3.00 -0.80 -1.49
N ALA A 24 -2.20 0.00 -2.21
CA ALA A 24 -2.08 1.43 -1.95
C ALA A 24 -3.43 2.15 -2.14
N GLY A 25 -4.23 1.73 -3.13
CA GLY A 25 -5.59 2.20 -3.32
C GLY A 25 -6.52 1.84 -2.16
N ARG A 26 -6.45 0.60 -1.66
CA ARG A 26 -7.23 0.14 -0.49
C ARG A 26 -6.88 0.92 0.77
N ILE A 27 -5.59 1.11 1.06
CA ILE A 27 -5.13 1.88 2.22
C ILE A 27 -5.67 3.32 2.16
N ARG A 28 -5.53 4.00 1.01
CA ARG A 28 -6.06 5.36 0.82
C ARG A 28 -7.58 5.41 1.03
N SER A 29 -8.33 4.44 0.50
CA SER A 29 -9.78 4.36 0.68
C SER A 29 -10.17 4.17 2.14
N ASN A 30 -9.47 3.31 2.88
CA ASN A 30 -9.75 3.05 4.30
C ASN A 30 -9.50 4.29 5.16
N ILE A 31 -8.45 5.06 4.85
CA ILE A 31 -8.17 6.33 5.53
C ILE A 31 -9.29 7.34 5.29
N LEU A 32 -9.76 7.49 4.04
CA LEU A 32 -10.88 8.39 3.73
C LEU A 32 -12.15 8.01 4.49
N VAL A 33 -12.48 6.72 4.57
CA VAL A 33 -13.63 6.22 5.36
C VAL A 33 -13.46 6.53 6.84
N ALA A 34 -12.25 6.41 7.40
CA ALA A 34 -12.00 6.75 8.80
C ALA A 34 -12.22 8.26 9.06
N ILE A 35 -11.74 9.12 8.17
CA ILE A 35 -11.97 10.57 8.26
C ILE A 35 -13.46 10.90 8.23
N GLU A 36 -14.23 10.27 7.32
CA GLU A 36 -15.69 10.44 7.24
C GLU A 36 -16.41 10.02 8.53
N GLN A 37 -15.90 9.01 9.24
CA GLN A 37 -16.43 8.53 10.52
C GLN A 37 -16.08 9.45 11.71
N GLY A 38 -15.35 10.54 11.48
CA GLY A 38 -14.96 11.50 12.51
C GLY A 38 -13.61 11.20 13.15
N PHE A 39 -12.81 10.31 12.57
CA PHE A 39 -11.38 10.18 12.89
C PHE A 39 -10.59 11.17 12.02
N ASP A 40 -10.85 12.46 12.22
CA ASP A 40 -10.26 13.56 11.43
C ASP A 40 -9.06 14.24 12.11
N ASP A 41 -8.65 13.76 13.29
CA ASP A 41 -7.40 14.15 13.92
C ASP A 41 -6.21 13.69 13.04
N PRO A 42 -5.39 14.62 12.50
CA PRO A 42 -4.25 14.30 11.65
C PRO A 42 -3.26 13.33 12.29
N GLN A 43 -3.08 13.41 13.61
CA GLN A 43 -2.19 12.51 14.34
C GLN A 43 -2.75 11.09 14.37
N LEU A 44 -4.05 10.96 14.63
CA LEU A 44 -4.74 9.67 14.66
C LEU A 44 -4.79 9.03 13.27
N VAL A 45 -5.01 9.82 12.21
CA VAL A 45 -5.01 9.34 10.83
C VAL A 45 -3.63 8.83 10.41
N ALA A 46 -2.56 9.53 10.81
CA ALA A 46 -1.19 9.07 10.59
C ALA A 46 -0.95 7.74 11.31
N ASP A 47 -1.33 7.63 12.59
CA ASP A 47 -1.18 6.40 13.38
C ASP A 47 -2.01 5.22 12.81
N LEU A 48 -3.23 5.49 12.34
CA LEU A 48 -4.10 4.51 11.68
C LEU A 48 -3.53 4.04 10.34
N ALA A 49 -2.83 4.90 9.60
CA ALA A 49 -2.22 4.56 8.32
C ALA A 49 -0.96 3.68 8.48
N VAL A 50 -0.25 3.78 9.61
CA VAL A 50 0.99 3.01 9.84
C VAL A 50 0.74 1.50 9.85
N GLY A 51 -0.35 1.02 10.49
CA GLY A 51 -0.67 -0.41 10.56
C GLY A 51 -0.82 -1.07 9.18
N PRO A 52 -1.73 -0.60 8.32
CA PRO A 52 -1.89 -1.09 6.95
C PRO A 52 -0.63 -0.96 6.09
N LEU A 53 0.16 0.11 6.26
CA LEU A 53 1.43 0.27 5.54
C LEU A 53 2.47 -0.77 5.92
N VAL A 54 2.59 -1.10 7.22
CA VAL A 54 3.50 -2.16 7.70
C VAL A 54 3.09 -3.52 7.14
N VAL A 55 1.79 -3.81 7.09
CA VAL A 55 1.27 -5.06 6.51
C VAL A 55 1.58 -5.13 5.02
N ALA A 56 1.21 -4.10 4.25
CA ALA A 56 1.43 -4.07 2.80
C ALA A 56 2.93 -4.12 2.44
N LEU A 57 3.79 -3.48 3.24
CA LEU A 57 5.23 -3.57 3.07
C LEU A 57 5.75 -4.99 3.31
N GLY A 58 5.29 -5.66 4.38
CA GLY A 58 5.66 -7.05 4.66
C GLY A 58 5.24 -8.01 3.54
N GLU A 59 4.03 -7.83 3.00
CA GLU A 59 3.55 -8.61 1.85
C GLU A 59 4.40 -8.37 0.59
N LEU A 60 4.78 -7.11 0.32
CA LEU A 60 5.66 -6.75 -0.79
C LEU A 60 7.05 -7.37 -0.64
N GLU A 61 7.63 -7.34 0.56
CA GLU A 61 8.94 -7.95 0.85
C GLU A 61 8.92 -9.46 0.59
N VAL A 62 7.88 -10.16 1.04
CA VAL A 62 7.69 -11.59 0.81
C VAL A 62 7.50 -11.89 -0.67
N GLY A 63 6.62 -11.14 -1.35
CA GLY A 63 6.36 -11.32 -2.79
C GLY A 63 7.61 -11.07 -3.64
N LEU A 64 8.40 -10.05 -3.31
CA LEU A 64 9.65 -9.75 -4.00
C LEU A 64 10.70 -10.85 -3.80
N ALA A 65 10.82 -11.37 -2.57
CA ALA A 65 11.73 -12.48 -2.28
C ALA A 65 11.34 -13.74 -3.07
N ASP A 66 10.04 -14.05 -3.15
CA ASP A 66 9.54 -15.18 -3.92
C ASP A 66 9.77 -15.02 -5.43
N ALA A 67 9.45 -13.85 -5.99
CA ALA A 67 9.68 -13.55 -7.40
C ALA A 67 11.17 -13.68 -7.77
N ARG A 68 12.08 -13.16 -6.93
CA ARG A 68 13.53 -13.29 -7.13
C ARG A 68 13.99 -14.74 -7.12
N ARG A 69 13.50 -15.55 -6.17
CA ARG A 69 13.78 -16.98 -6.13
C ARG A 69 13.29 -17.67 -7.40
N ARG A 70 12.06 -17.38 -7.83
CA ARG A 70 11.48 -18.01 -9.02
C ARG A 70 12.22 -17.67 -10.30
N ILE A 71 12.68 -16.42 -10.46
CA ILE A 71 13.51 -16.00 -11.58
C ILE A 71 14.81 -16.82 -11.60
N ALA A 72 15.51 -16.93 -10.47
CA ALA A 72 16.75 -17.69 -10.39
C ALA A 72 16.57 -19.18 -10.71
N GLU A 73 15.45 -19.79 -10.31
CA GLU A 73 15.10 -21.16 -10.69
C GLU A 73 14.88 -21.30 -12.21
N LEU A 74 14.14 -20.39 -12.81
CA LEU A 74 13.85 -20.39 -14.24
C LEU A 74 15.12 -20.18 -15.07
N GLU A 75 15.98 -19.25 -14.65
CA GLU A 75 17.28 -18.99 -15.29
C GLU A 75 18.17 -20.24 -15.27
N ARG A 76 18.20 -20.97 -14.14
CA ARG A 76 18.94 -22.25 -14.04
C ARG A 76 18.38 -23.31 -14.98
N ALA A 77 17.06 -23.49 -15.00
CA ALA A 77 16.41 -24.48 -15.87
C ALA A 77 16.64 -24.19 -17.37
N LEU A 78 16.63 -22.91 -17.77
CA LEU A 78 16.97 -22.51 -19.13
C LEU A 78 18.43 -22.82 -19.47
N ALA A 79 19.36 -22.51 -18.57
CA ALA A 79 20.79 -22.80 -18.77
C ALA A 79 21.08 -24.31 -18.83
N GLU A 80 20.32 -25.14 -18.11
CA GLU A 80 20.41 -26.60 -18.19
C GLU A 80 19.85 -27.16 -19.50
N ARG A 81 18.78 -26.59 -20.04
CA ARG A 81 18.18 -26.99 -21.32
C ARG A 81 19.07 -26.63 -22.51
N ASP A 82 19.72 -25.46 -22.45
CA ASP A 82 20.54 -24.94 -23.55
C ASP A 82 21.96 -25.53 -23.56
N ARG A 83 22.29 -26.43 -22.62
CA ARG A 83 23.56 -27.18 -22.54
C ARG A 83 23.42 -28.57 -23.13
#